data_AF-A0A1W2EUL9-F1
#
_entry.id   AF-A0A1W2EUL9-F1
#
_cell.length_a   1.000
_cell.length_b   1.000
_cell.length_c   1.000
_cell.angle_alpha   90.00
_cell.angle_beta   90.00
_cell.angle_gamma   90.00
#
_symmetry.space_group_name_H-M   'P 1'
#
loop_
_entity.id
_entity.type
_entity.pdbx_description
1 polymer ?
#
loop_
_entity_poly.entity_id
_entity_poly.type
_entity_poly.pdbx_seq_one_letter_code
_entity_poly.pdbx_strand_id
1 'polypeptide(L)'
;MDNLNDHDLSVSNNCKADRKIRRCRRCRYKHKCKKYRKKVELYQLTDNCFSGYEEVYQSDHYCHTEKSKCPDVPCYQLQQDKKSKPSRITTQLQGLQLQLQNPIGNTIAPGETVLFDSIITAQSLSISYNNSGIITITESGLFYIHWWVVTDGMEGGTALAPIFSIITSAADNDRASSTAITGQVNGNALIPIFASPELPVTLQLINGTDSTIAFSETPIKADITIISVTCKG
;
A
#
# COMPACT_ATOMS: atom_id res chain seq x y z
N MET A 1 40.05 32.14 -0.63
CA MET A 1 40.76 30.84 -0.63
C MET A 1 39.71 29.84 -1.06
N ASP A 2 39.55 29.70 -2.37
CA ASP A 2 38.47 28.94 -2.99
C ASP A 2 39.08 27.70 -3.67
N ASN A 3 38.49 26.53 -3.43
CA ASN A 3 38.70 25.28 -4.18
C ASN A 3 37.33 24.55 -4.15
N LEU A 4 36.55 24.56 -5.24
CA LEU A 4 36.59 23.64 -6.39
C LEU A 4 36.29 22.17 -6.03
N ASN A 5 35.06 21.68 -6.30
CA ASN A 5 34.79 20.96 -7.56
C ASN A 5 33.34 20.49 -7.68
N ASP A 6 32.67 21.10 -8.65
CA ASP A 6 31.51 20.59 -9.36
C ASP A 6 32.05 19.86 -10.60
N HIS A 7 31.69 18.59 -10.83
CA HIS A 7 31.99 17.90 -12.08
C HIS A 7 30.87 16.91 -12.42
N ASP A 8 29.79 17.52 -12.92
CA ASP A 8 29.02 17.15 -14.10
C ASP A 8 29.53 15.89 -14.85
N LEU A 9 28.75 14.81 -14.75
CA LEU A 9 28.92 13.56 -15.50
C LEU A 9 28.51 13.80 -16.96
N SER A 10 29.44 14.31 -17.76
CA SER A 10 29.27 14.34 -19.22
C SER A 10 29.23 12.92 -19.79
N VAL A 11 28.04 12.47 -20.18
CA VAL A 11 27.84 11.26 -20.99
C VAL A 11 28.36 11.55 -22.40
N SER A 12 29.58 11.10 -22.69
CA SER A 12 30.12 11.10 -24.04
C SER A 12 29.41 10.02 -24.88
N ASN A 13 28.30 10.41 -25.50
CA ASN A 13 27.61 9.64 -26.55
C ASN A 13 28.43 9.66 -27.84
N ASN A 14 29.52 8.90 -27.89
CA ASN A 14 30.25 8.65 -29.14
C ASN A 14 30.59 7.17 -29.30
N CYS A 15 29.53 6.37 -29.50
CA CYS A 15 29.62 5.10 -30.21
C CYS A 15 28.58 5.11 -31.34
N LYS A 16 28.87 5.84 -32.42
CA LYS A 16 28.19 5.60 -33.70
C LYS A 16 28.54 4.18 -34.15
N ALA A 17 27.53 3.32 -34.21
CA ALA A 17 27.61 1.96 -34.72
C ALA A 17 27.94 1.97 -36.22
N ASP A 18 29.21 2.04 -36.57
CA ASP A 18 29.65 1.92 -37.96
C ASP A 18 29.94 0.45 -38.28
N ARG A 19 29.05 -0.17 -39.07
CA ARG A 19 29.18 -1.55 -39.60
C ARG A 19 30.29 -1.63 -40.65
N LYS A 20 31.53 -1.27 -40.32
CA LYS A 20 32.70 -1.63 -41.12
C LYS A 20 33.86 -1.95 -40.19
N ILE A 21 34.27 -3.22 -40.23
CA ILE A 21 35.47 -3.76 -39.60
C ILE A 21 36.68 -2.93 -40.08
N ARG A 22 37.04 -1.87 -39.34
CA ARG A 22 38.33 -1.20 -39.51
C ARG A 22 39.36 -1.98 -38.70
N ARG A 23 40.14 -2.79 -39.41
CA ARG A 23 41.27 -3.55 -38.86
C ARG A 23 42.22 -2.59 -38.14
N CYS A 24 42.32 -2.70 -36.82
CA CYS A 24 43.40 -2.09 -36.06
C CYS A 24 44.71 -2.75 -36.52
N ARG A 25 45.48 -2.08 -37.39
CA ARG A 25 46.63 -2.66 -38.13
C ARG A 25 47.85 -3.01 -37.27
N ARG A 26 47.77 -3.00 -35.94
CA ARG A 26 48.91 -3.31 -35.05
C ARG A 26 48.71 -4.44 -34.04
N CYS A 27 47.56 -5.13 -34.01
CA CYS A 27 47.38 -6.32 -33.17
C CYS A 27 47.13 -7.56 -34.04
N ARG A 28 48.11 -8.46 -34.13
CA ARG A 28 48.05 -9.74 -34.85
C ARG A 28 47.37 -10.86 -34.03
N TYR A 29 46.36 -10.54 -33.23
CA TYR A 29 45.61 -11.55 -32.47
C TYR A 29 44.11 -11.52 -32.86
N LYS A 30 43.60 -12.69 -33.25
CA LYS A 30 42.17 -12.92 -33.52
C LYS A 30 41.41 -12.92 -32.20
N HIS A 31 40.85 -11.78 -31.78
CA HIS A 31 39.92 -11.76 -30.65
C HIS A 31 38.51 -12.17 -31.12
N LYS A 32 37.91 -13.15 -30.43
CA LYS A 32 36.49 -13.48 -30.57
C LYS A 32 35.70 -12.50 -29.70
N CYS A 33 35.10 -11.46 -30.28
CA CYS A 33 34.09 -10.67 -29.58
C CYS A 33 32.81 -11.50 -29.47
N LYS A 34 32.46 -11.98 -28.27
CA LYS A 34 31.16 -12.59 -28.01
C LYS A 34 30.16 -11.49 -27.66
N LYS A 35 29.03 -11.45 -28.36
CA LYS A 35 27.91 -10.58 -28.01
C LYS A 35 27.19 -11.19 -26.82
N TYR A 36 27.21 -10.52 -25.67
CA TYR A 36 26.41 -10.91 -24.52
C TYR A 36 25.17 -10.01 -24.46
N ARG A 37 23.99 -10.63 -24.37
CA ARG A 37 22.75 -9.93 -24.01
C ARG A 37 22.60 -10.06 -22.51
N LYS A 38 22.71 -8.96 -21.77
CA LYS A 38 22.40 -8.94 -20.34
C LYS A 38 20.94 -8.49 -20.20
N LYS A 39 20.11 -9.33 -19.61
CA LYS A 39 18.76 -8.94 -19.18
C LYS A 39 18.93 -8.09 -17.91
N VAL A 40 18.57 -6.81 -17.99
CA VAL A 40 18.53 -5.90 -16.84
C VAL A 40 17.07 -5.84 -16.40
N GLU A 41 16.78 -6.31 -15.19
CA GLU A 41 15.46 -6.20 -14.56
C GLU A 41 15.51 -4.98 -13.64
N LEU A 42 14.81 -3.92 -14.02
CA LEU A 42 14.61 -2.74 -13.18
C LEU A 42 13.33 -2.95 -12.37
N TYR A 43 13.47 -3.07 -11.05
CA TYR A 43 12.33 -3.07 -10.13
C TYR A 43 12.15 -1.65 -9.62
N GLN A 44 11.10 -0.95 -10.08
CA GLN A 44 10.64 0.26 -9.41
C GLN A 44 9.70 -0.17 -8.28
N LEU A 45 10.16 0.01 -7.03
CA LEU A 45 9.27 -0.01 -5.86
C LEU A 45 8.45 1.28 -5.94
N THR A 46 7.21 1.19 -6.39
CA THR A 46 6.22 2.21 -6.06
C THR A 46 5.32 1.60 -4.98
N ASP A 47 4.86 2.42 -4.05
CA ASP A 47 4.05 2.01 -2.88
C ASP A 47 2.70 1.37 -3.23
N ASN A 48 2.42 1.22 -4.52
CA ASN A 48 1.29 0.48 -5.05
C ASN A 48 1.80 -0.84 -5.60
N CYS A 49 1.11 -1.94 -5.29
CA CYS A 49 1.41 -3.33 -5.68
C CYS A 49 1.47 -3.61 -7.21
N PHE A 50 1.73 -2.61 -8.05
CA PHE A 50 2.06 -2.70 -9.45
C PHE A 50 3.58 -2.61 -9.65
N SER A 51 4.24 -3.74 -9.90
CA SER A 51 5.54 -3.69 -10.60
C SER A 51 5.26 -3.62 -12.10
N GLY A 52 5.41 -2.43 -12.70
CA GLY A 52 5.49 -2.29 -14.14
C GLY A 52 6.75 -2.99 -14.67
N TYR A 53 6.64 -3.70 -15.80
CA TYR A 53 7.78 -4.29 -16.49
C TYR A 53 8.31 -3.28 -17.52
N GLU A 54 9.59 -2.92 -17.46
CA GLU A 54 10.29 -2.25 -18.56
C GLU A 54 11.46 -3.11 -19.04
N GLU A 55 11.38 -3.62 -20.28
CA GLU A 55 12.46 -4.40 -20.88
C GLU A 55 13.55 -3.47 -21.43
N VAL A 56 14.60 -3.22 -20.65
CA VAL A 56 15.78 -2.48 -21.14
C VAL A 56 16.83 -3.46 -21.64
N TYR A 57 17.04 -3.49 -22.97
CA TYR A 57 18.09 -4.30 -23.60
C TYR A 57 19.41 -3.52 -23.70
N GLN A 58 20.36 -3.81 -22.81
CA GLN A 58 21.71 -3.25 -22.91
C GLN A 58 22.65 -4.24 -23.62
N SER A 59 23.28 -3.79 -24.72
CA SER A 59 24.23 -4.59 -25.48
C SER A 59 25.66 -4.17 -25.16
N ASP A 60 26.37 -4.99 -24.38
CA ASP A 60 27.78 -4.76 -24.08
C ASP A 60 28.67 -5.66 -24.94
N HIS A 61 29.74 -5.07 -25.49
CA HIS A 61 30.78 -5.78 -26.24
C HIS A 61 31.97 -6.05 -25.32
N TYR A 62 32.28 -7.32 -25.02
CA TYR A 62 33.44 -7.71 -24.23
C TYR A 62 34.53 -8.38 -25.07
N CYS A 63 35.78 -8.00 -24.81
CA CYS A 63 36.98 -8.67 -25.30
C CYS A 63 37.55 -9.55 -24.18
N HIS A 64 37.62 -10.87 -24.38
CA HIS A 64 38.41 -11.74 -23.51
C HIS A 64 39.90 -11.57 -23.85
N THR A 65 40.72 -11.28 -22.84
CA THR A 65 42.17 -11.30 -22.93
C THR A 65 42.71 -12.64 -22.42
N GLU A 66 43.14 -13.52 -23.33
CA GLU A 66 44.24 -14.42 -22.99
C GLU A 66 45.52 -13.60 -23.06
N LYS A 67 46.09 -13.31 -21.88
CA LYS A 67 47.44 -12.74 -21.64
C LYS A 67 48.03 -11.93 -22.79
N SER A 68 47.72 -10.64 -22.87
CA SER A 68 48.45 -9.70 -23.72
C SER A 68 49.02 -8.55 -22.91
N LYS A 69 50.35 -8.39 -22.98
CA LYS A 69 51.09 -7.18 -22.58
C LYS A 69 50.61 -6.00 -23.43
N CYS A 70 49.67 -5.22 -22.89
CA CYS A 70 49.40 -3.85 -23.30
C CYS A 70 49.46 -3.00 -22.03
N PRO A 71 50.42 -2.04 -21.90
CA PRO A 71 50.36 -1.06 -20.83
C PRO A 71 49.20 -0.09 -21.12
N ASP A 72 48.44 0.24 -20.08
CA ASP A 72 47.55 1.39 -19.97
C ASP A 72 46.25 1.41 -20.79
N VAL A 73 45.41 0.39 -20.57
CA VAL A 73 43.95 0.54 -20.73
C VAL A 73 43.28 0.08 -19.43
N PRO A 74 42.57 0.95 -18.67
CA PRO A 74 41.93 0.54 -17.44
C PRO A 74 40.81 -0.44 -17.76
N CYS A 75 41.02 -1.72 -17.43
CA CYS A 75 39.95 -2.70 -17.42
C CYS A 75 39.07 -2.41 -16.20
N TYR A 76 37.92 -1.78 -16.42
CA TYR A 76 36.90 -1.67 -15.38
C TYR A 76 36.48 -3.09 -14.96
N GLN A 77 36.87 -3.49 -13.75
CA GLN A 77 36.34 -4.66 -13.08
C GLN A 77 34.88 -4.38 -12.77
N LEU A 78 33.95 -5.09 -13.41
CA LEU A 78 32.58 -5.12 -12.92
C LEU A 78 32.60 -5.80 -11.56
N GLN A 79 32.31 -5.03 -10.50
CA GLN A 79 31.82 -5.63 -9.27
C GLN A 79 30.57 -6.42 -9.65
N GLN A 80 30.62 -7.74 -9.46
CA GLN A 80 29.42 -8.55 -9.52
C GLN A 80 28.61 -8.17 -8.29
N ASP A 81 27.72 -7.19 -8.42
CA ASP A 81 26.66 -7.01 -7.44
C ASP A 81 26.00 -8.38 -7.26
N LYS A 82 26.08 -8.92 -6.05
CA LYS A 82 25.37 -10.14 -5.68
C LYS A 82 23.92 -9.88 -6.04
N LYS A 83 23.43 -10.47 -7.14
CA LYS A 83 22.00 -10.48 -7.46
C LYS A 83 21.30 -11.07 -6.25
N SER A 84 20.69 -10.22 -5.43
CA SER A 84 19.69 -10.68 -4.49
C SER A 84 18.62 -11.37 -5.34
N LYS A 85 18.31 -12.61 -4.97
CA LYS A 85 17.18 -13.33 -5.56
C LYS A 85 15.96 -12.40 -5.45
N PRO A 86 15.20 -12.13 -6.53
CA PRO A 86 14.02 -11.30 -6.41
C PRO A 86 13.12 -11.95 -5.37
N SER A 87 12.90 -11.26 -4.26
CA SER A 87 11.93 -11.68 -3.27
C SER A 87 10.58 -11.72 -3.96
N ARG A 88 9.88 -12.84 -3.82
CA ARG A 88 8.54 -12.97 -4.37
C ARG A 88 7.65 -12.00 -3.58
N ILE A 89 7.32 -10.86 -4.17
CA ILE A 89 6.28 -9.99 -3.62
C ILE A 89 4.98 -10.79 -3.69
N THR A 90 4.43 -11.09 -2.51
CA THR A 90 3.13 -11.74 -2.36
C THR A 90 2.14 -10.72 -1.87
N THR A 91 0.93 -10.76 -2.41
CA THR A 91 -0.16 -9.93 -1.97
C THR A 91 -0.99 -10.71 -0.97
N GLN A 92 -1.24 -10.16 0.21
CA GLN A 92 -2.10 -10.78 1.22
C GLN A 92 -3.31 -9.88 1.48
N LEU A 93 -4.51 -10.48 1.40
CA LEU A 93 -5.71 -9.87 1.97
C LEU A 93 -5.64 -10.03 3.49
N GLN A 94 -5.71 -8.92 4.21
CA GLN A 94 -5.70 -8.90 5.67
C GLN A 94 -6.78 -7.93 6.16
N GLY A 95 -7.16 -8.06 7.43
CA GLY A 95 -8.21 -7.23 7.97
C GLY A 95 -8.51 -7.45 9.44
N LEU A 96 -9.54 -6.73 9.87
CA LEU A 96 -10.16 -6.79 11.18
C LEU A 96 -11.68 -6.93 10.97
N GLN A 97 -12.31 -7.84 11.70
CA GLN A 97 -13.76 -7.96 11.78
C GLN A 97 -14.20 -7.98 13.24
N LEU A 98 -15.17 -7.13 13.57
CA LEU A 98 -15.72 -6.97 14.91
C LEU A 98 -17.24 -7.11 14.88
N GLN A 99 -17.81 -7.56 15.99
CA GLN A 99 -19.24 -7.64 16.21
C GLN A 99 -19.65 -7.07 17.56
N LEU A 100 -20.89 -6.59 17.61
CA LEU A 100 -21.60 -6.25 18.83
C LEU A 100 -22.65 -7.32 19.07
N GLN A 101 -22.51 -8.09 20.14
CA GLN A 101 -23.43 -9.19 20.47
C GLN A 101 -24.18 -8.93 21.79
N ASN A 102 -23.43 -8.55 22.82
CA ASN A 102 -23.85 -8.37 24.22
C ASN A 102 -23.46 -6.97 24.71
N PRO A 103 -24.11 -5.90 24.21
CA PRO A 103 -23.78 -4.54 24.60
C PRO A 103 -24.08 -4.28 26.07
N ILE A 104 -23.32 -3.38 26.69
CA ILE A 104 -23.55 -2.93 28.08
C ILE A 104 -24.90 -2.17 28.20
N GLY A 105 -25.38 -1.57 27.10
CA GLY A 105 -26.68 -0.92 27.01
C GLY A 105 -27.32 -1.09 25.64
N ASN A 106 -28.64 -1.01 25.57
CA ASN A 106 -29.39 -1.32 24.34
C ASN A 106 -29.62 -0.10 23.44
N THR A 107 -28.96 1.03 23.75
CA THR A 107 -29.12 2.29 23.00
C THR A 107 -27.77 2.95 22.77
N ILE A 108 -27.68 3.74 21.70
CA ILE A 108 -26.55 4.60 21.39
C ILE A 108 -27.00 6.05 21.28
N ALA A 109 -26.44 6.92 22.12
CA ALA A 109 -26.80 8.34 22.16
C ALA A 109 -26.25 9.10 20.93
N PRO A 110 -26.76 10.32 20.64
CA PRO A 110 -26.26 11.14 19.54
C PRO A 110 -24.74 11.34 19.58
N GLY A 111 -24.07 11.08 18.46
CA GLY A 111 -22.61 11.23 18.34
C GLY A 111 -21.77 10.16 19.03
N GLU A 112 -22.37 9.25 19.79
CA GLU A 112 -21.65 8.17 20.47
C GLU A 112 -21.19 7.08 19.49
N THR A 113 -20.18 6.32 19.92
CA THR A 113 -19.56 5.26 19.12
C THR A 113 -20.20 3.90 19.38
N VAL A 114 -20.36 3.10 18.32
CA VAL A 114 -20.74 1.69 18.43
C VAL A 114 -19.60 0.92 19.08
N LEU A 115 -19.83 0.40 20.28
CA LEU A 115 -18.85 -0.36 21.05
C LEU A 115 -18.97 -1.84 20.73
N PHE A 116 -18.15 -2.34 19.80
CA PHE A 116 -18.05 -3.77 19.51
C PHE A 116 -17.42 -4.52 20.70
N ASP A 117 -17.94 -5.71 21.00
CA ASP A 117 -17.55 -6.53 22.16
C ASP A 117 -16.88 -7.85 21.76
N SER A 118 -16.89 -8.18 20.47
CA SER A 118 -16.45 -9.46 19.94
C SER A 118 -15.51 -9.27 18.76
N ILE A 119 -14.29 -9.81 18.86
CA ILE A 119 -13.34 -9.85 17.74
C ILE A 119 -13.56 -11.18 16.99
N ILE A 120 -14.06 -11.09 15.75
CA ILE A 120 -14.28 -12.26 14.90
C ILE A 120 -13.00 -12.66 14.19
N THR A 121 -12.23 -11.68 13.71
CA THR A 121 -10.95 -11.90 13.05
C THR A 121 -10.06 -10.68 13.22
N ALA A 122 -8.78 -10.89 13.53
CA ALA A 122 -7.75 -9.85 13.58
C ALA A 122 -6.46 -10.40 12.93
N GLN A 123 -6.37 -10.29 11.60
CA GLN A 123 -5.23 -10.79 10.82
C GLN A 123 -4.24 -9.69 10.42
N SER A 124 -4.71 -8.43 10.40
CA SER A 124 -3.84 -7.29 10.12
C SER A 124 -2.98 -6.95 11.33
N LEU A 125 -1.71 -6.62 11.08
CA LEU A 125 -0.81 -6.06 12.11
C LEU A 125 -0.93 -4.55 12.23
N SER A 126 -1.54 -3.89 11.24
CA SER A 126 -1.67 -2.44 11.15
C SER A 126 -3.07 -1.91 11.44
N ILE A 127 -4.03 -2.80 11.70
CA ILE A 127 -5.39 -2.45 12.11
C ILE A 127 -5.63 -3.05 13.49
N SER A 128 -5.94 -2.21 14.46
CA SER A 128 -6.22 -2.61 15.85
C SER A 128 -7.51 -1.96 16.36
N TYR A 129 -8.09 -2.53 17.42
CA TYR A 129 -9.30 -2.04 18.07
C TYR A 129 -9.10 -1.98 19.58
N ASN A 130 -9.67 -0.94 20.21
CA ASN A 130 -9.73 -0.83 21.66
C ASN A 130 -11.18 -0.84 22.17
N ASN A 131 -11.36 -1.07 23.47
CA ASN A 131 -12.68 -1.18 24.10
C ASN A 131 -13.48 0.14 24.15
N SER A 132 -12.92 1.24 23.65
CA SER A 132 -13.60 2.55 23.54
C SER A 132 -14.24 2.76 22.18
N GLY A 133 -14.30 1.73 21.32
CA GLY A 133 -14.90 1.84 19.99
C GLY A 133 -13.94 2.40 18.93
N ILE A 134 -12.68 2.65 19.27
CA ILE A 134 -11.70 3.26 18.37
C ILE A 134 -10.92 2.17 17.65
N ILE A 135 -10.96 2.22 16.32
CA ILE A 135 -10.12 1.44 15.42
C ILE A 135 -8.92 2.30 15.05
N THR A 136 -7.71 1.77 15.12
CA THR A 136 -6.47 2.48 14.75
C THR A 136 -5.80 1.80 13.58
N ILE A 137 -5.48 2.59 12.55
CA ILE A 137 -4.77 2.19 11.35
C ILE A 137 -3.39 2.87 11.34
N THR A 138 -2.32 2.07 11.35
CA THR A 138 -0.93 2.55 11.48
C THR A 138 -0.12 2.49 10.19
N GLU A 139 -0.73 2.08 9.08
CA GLU A 139 -0.07 1.96 7.77
C GLU A 139 -0.85 2.74 6.70
N SER A 140 -0.10 3.31 5.76
CA SER A 140 -0.66 3.91 4.56
C SER A 140 -1.20 2.83 3.63
N GLY A 141 -2.27 3.14 2.90
CA GLY A 141 -2.86 2.21 1.96
C GLY A 141 -4.32 2.54 1.64
N LEU A 142 -4.95 1.66 0.88
CA LEU A 142 -6.37 1.73 0.57
C LEU A 142 -7.13 0.72 1.42
N PHE A 143 -8.10 1.20 2.19
CA PHE A 143 -8.88 0.39 3.12
C PHE A 143 -10.33 0.35 2.68
N TYR A 144 -10.87 -0.85 2.53
CA TYR A 144 -12.31 -1.05 2.34
C TYR A 144 -12.94 -1.35 3.69
N ILE A 145 -13.95 -0.57 4.04
CA ILE A 145 -14.73 -0.71 5.26
C ILE A 145 -16.15 -1.04 4.85
N HIS A 146 -16.74 -2.06 5.46
CA HIS A 146 -18.16 -2.37 5.35
C HIS A 146 -18.72 -2.58 6.76
N TRP A 147 -19.92 -2.07 7.01
CA TRP A 147 -20.55 -2.19 8.31
C TRP A 147 -22.07 -2.29 8.20
N TRP A 148 -22.68 -2.85 9.23
CA TRP A 148 -24.12 -2.77 9.44
C TRP A 148 -24.47 -2.69 10.93
N VAL A 149 -25.62 -2.09 11.23
CA VAL A 149 -26.22 -1.99 12.56
C VAL A 149 -27.72 -2.31 12.43
N VAL A 150 -28.25 -3.15 13.31
CA VAL A 150 -29.69 -3.44 13.38
C VAL A 150 -30.31 -2.57 14.47
N THR A 151 -31.25 -1.73 14.05
CA THR A 151 -31.94 -0.76 14.89
C THR A 151 -33.36 -1.21 15.19
N ASP A 152 -33.90 -0.80 16.34
CA ASP A 152 -35.27 -1.05 16.75
C ASP A 152 -35.89 0.15 17.46
N GLY A 153 -35.84 1.30 16.78
CA GLY A 153 -36.40 2.54 17.30
C GLY A 153 -35.38 3.66 17.42
N MET A 154 -35.94 4.86 17.50
CA MET A 154 -35.22 6.10 17.72
C MET A 154 -36.06 6.99 18.62
N GLU A 155 -35.40 7.68 19.55
CA GLU A 155 -36.06 8.59 20.49
C GLU A 155 -35.27 9.89 20.66
N GLY A 156 -36.02 10.99 20.82
CA GLY A 156 -35.46 12.33 20.92
C GLY A 156 -34.98 12.88 19.57
N GLY A 157 -34.48 14.12 19.57
CA GLY A 157 -33.95 14.77 18.37
C GLY A 157 -35.01 15.10 17.31
N THR A 158 -34.53 15.38 16.10
CA THR A 158 -35.33 15.75 14.92
C THR A 158 -35.10 14.81 13.72
N ALA A 159 -34.16 13.87 13.82
CA ALA A 159 -33.89 12.90 12.77
C ALA A 159 -35.12 12.01 12.48
N LEU A 160 -35.41 11.85 11.19
CA LEU A 160 -36.54 11.05 10.70
C LEU A 160 -36.14 9.63 10.26
N ALA A 161 -34.84 9.31 10.34
CA ALA A 161 -34.25 8.08 9.88
C ALA A 161 -32.96 7.81 10.66
N PRO A 162 -32.60 6.54 10.93
CA PRO A 162 -31.33 6.22 11.56
C PRO A 162 -30.19 6.53 10.59
N ILE A 163 -29.15 7.18 11.10
CA ILE A 163 -27.94 7.52 10.35
C ILE A 163 -26.76 7.06 11.18
N PHE A 164 -25.88 6.29 10.57
CA PHE A 164 -24.57 5.98 11.14
C PHE A 164 -23.48 6.50 10.22
N SER A 165 -22.37 6.91 10.82
CA SER A 165 -21.25 7.50 10.11
C SER A 165 -19.95 6.80 10.47
N ILE A 166 -19.11 6.54 9.48
CA ILE A 166 -17.69 6.33 9.71
C ILE A 166 -17.05 7.71 9.81
N ILE A 167 -16.42 7.99 10.94
CA ILE A 167 -15.61 9.19 11.14
C ILE A 167 -14.14 8.79 11.28
N THR A 168 -13.24 9.58 10.71
CA THR A 168 -11.80 9.38 10.86
C THR A 168 -11.10 10.63 11.39
N SER A 169 -9.90 10.47 11.95
CA SER A 169 -9.01 11.60 12.27
C SER A 169 -8.52 12.36 11.03
N ALA A 170 -8.67 11.76 9.84
CA ALA A 170 -8.37 12.35 8.54
C ALA A 170 -9.55 13.19 7.98
N ALA A 171 -10.54 13.49 8.83
CA ALA A 171 -11.74 14.24 8.48
C ALA A 171 -12.70 13.55 7.49
N ASP A 172 -12.59 12.22 7.30
CA ASP A 172 -13.62 11.46 6.59
C ASP A 172 -14.91 11.42 7.42
N ASN A 173 -16.06 11.45 6.72
CA ASN A 173 -17.39 11.35 7.31
C ASN A 173 -18.34 10.63 6.34
N ASP A 174 -18.20 9.32 6.25
CA ASP A 174 -19.01 8.48 5.36
C ASP A 174 -20.31 8.06 6.05
N ARG A 175 -21.41 8.67 5.63
CA ARG A 175 -22.74 8.49 6.24
C ARG A 175 -23.55 7.47 5.45
N ALA A 176 -24.28 6.61 6.15
CA ALA A 176 -25.37 5.84 5.55
C ALA A 176 -26.62 5.88 6.43
N SER A 177 -27.77 5.75 5.78
CA SER A 177 -29.08 5.81 6.42
C SER A 177 -30.01 4.74 5.86
N SER A 178 -31.07 4.45 6.61
CA SER A 178 -32.18 3.61 6.16
C SER A 178 -33.48 4.38 6.30
N THR A 179 -34.43 4.17 5.38
CA THR A 179 -35.79 4.69 5.55
C THR A 179 -36.57 3.94 6.63
N ALA A 180 -36.13 2.73 6.98
CA ALA A 180 -36.71 1.95 8.05
C ALA A 180 -36.03 2.30 9.39
N ILE A 181 -36.82 2.68 10.38
CA ILE A 181 -36.35 2.93 11.75
C ILE A 181 -36.04 1.61 12.47
N THR A 182 -36.88 0.59 12.28
CA THR A 182 -36.62 -0.78 12.70
C THR A 182 -36.16 -1.58 11.50
N GLY A 183 -34.95 -2.13 11.57
CA GLY A 183 -34.33 -2.84 10.46
C GLY A 183 -32.81 -2.70 10.48
N GLN A 184 -32.17 -2.90 9.34
CA GLN A 184 -30.73 -2.78 9.21
C GLN A 184 -30.37 -1.46 8.52
N VAL A 185 -29.39 -0.76 9.09
CA VAL A 185 -28.63 0.30 8.42
C VAL A 185 -27.28 -0.29 8.05
N ASN A 186 -26.84 -0.10 6.81
CA ASN A 186 -25.53 -0.57 6.37
C ASN A 186 -24.85 0.49 5.52
N GLY A 187 -23.52 0.42 5.48
CA GLY A 187 -22.70 1.34 4.71
C GLY A 187 -21.36 0.73 4.35
N ASN A 188 -20.65 1.40 3.45
CA ASN A 188 -19.31 1.06 3.08
C ASN A 188 -18.50 2.31 2.76
N ALA A 189 -17.20 2.22 2.91
CA ALA A 189 -16.25 3.28 2.60
C ALA A 189 -15.00 2.68 1.94
N LEU A 190 -14.36 3.47 1.08
CA LEU A 190 -13.08 3.15 0.47
C LEU A 190 -12.13 4.31 0.75
N ILE A 191 -11.33 4.19 1.81
CA ILE A 191 -10.56 5.30 2.38
C ILE A 191 -9.08 5.15 2.04
N PRO A 192 -8.47 6.12 1.32
CA PRO A 192 -7.03 6.20 1.15
C PRO A 192 -6.39 6.86 2.38
N ILE A 193 -5.39 6.18 2.98
CA ILE A 193 -4.61 6.71 4.09
C ILE A 193 -3.17 6.96 3.61
N PHE A 194 -2.69 8.19 3.79
CA PHE A 194 -1.34 8.61 3.41
C PHE A 194 -0.38 8.58 4.59
N ALA A 195 0.91 8.36 4.34
CA ALA A 195 1.88 8.14 5.42
C ALA A 195 2.13 9.37 6.31
N SER A 196 1.94 10.58 5.77
CA SER A 196 2.17 11.84 6.49
C SER A 196 1.29 12.94 5.91
N PRO A 197 0.64 13.78 6.74
CA PRO A 197 0.67 13.80 8.20
C PRO A 197 -0.37 12.88 8.88
N GLU A 198 -1.09 12.05 8.12
CA GLU A 198 -2.33 11.38 8.57
C GLU A 198 -2.14 10.21 9.55
N LEU A 199 -0.96 9.56 9.60
CA LEU A 199 -0.75 8.38 10.44
C LEU A 199 -0.38 8.71 11.89
N PRO A 200 -0.94 7.98 12.88
CA PRO A 200 -1.95 6.95 12.75
C PRO A 200 -3.36 7.54 12.54
N VAL A 201 -4.17 6.86 11.72
CA VAL A 201 -5.58 7.24 11.53
C VAL A 201 -6.46 6.50 12.53
N THR A 202 -7.28 7.23 13.27
CA THR A 202 -8.35 6.63 14.09
C THR A 202 -9.66 6.62 13.31
N LEU A 203 -10.44 5.56 13.49
CA LEU A 203 -11.75 5.35 12.86
C LEU A 203 -12.78 4.93 13.91
N GLN A 204 -13.98 5.50 13.83
CA GLN A 204 -15.13 5.13 14.68
C GLN A 204 -16.39 5.01 13.82
N LEU A 205 -17.26 4.06 14.15
CA LEU A 205 -18.64 4.01 13.66
C LEU A 205 -19.54 4.67 14.70
N ILE A 206 -20.18 5.79 14.36
CA ILE A 206 -20.96 6.59 15.31
C ILE A 206 -22.44 6.67 14.94
N ASN A 207 -23.28 6.94 15.94
CA ASN A 207 -24.63 7.45 15.68
C ASN A 207 -24.54 8.87 15.13
N GLY A 208 -24.80 9.01 13.82
CA GLY A 208 -24.71 10.26 13.07
C GLY A 208 -25.99 11.10 13.08
N THR A 209 -26.88 10.88 14.05
CA THR A 209 -28.14 11.62 14.26
C THR A 209 -28.10 12.48 15.52
N ASP A 210 -29.14 13.29 15.72
CA ASP A 210 -29.44 13.99 16.97
C ASP A 210 -30.43 13.22 17.88
N SER A 211 -30.76 11.98 17.51
CA SER A 211 -31.64 11.07 18.25
C SER A 211 -30.86 9.94 18.91
N THR A 212 -31.35 9.41 20.01
CA THR A 212 -30.85 8.15 20.58
C THR A 212 -31.42 7.00 19.76
N ILE A 213 -30.58 6.06 19.32
CA ILE A 213 -30.99 4.90 18.53
C ILE A 213 -30.97 3.65 19.43
N ALA A 214 -32.03 2.84 19.38
CA ALA A 214 -32.07 1.55 20.06
C ALA A 214 -31.52 0.44 19.14
N PHE A 215 -30.71 -0.46 19.68
CA PHE A 215 -30.33 -1.69 18.99
C PHE A 215 -31.48 -2.70 19.03
N SER A 216 -31.63 -3.50 17.97
CA SER A 216 -32.59 -4.61 17.98
C SER A 216 -32.11 -5.78 18.85
N GLU A 217 -33.04 -6.53 19.43
CA GLU A 217 -32.79 -7.73 20.24
C GLU A 217 -32.43 -8.97 19.41
N THR A 218 -31.53 -8.79 18.44
CA THR A 218 -30.94 -9.87 17.66
C THR A 218 -29.64 -10.38 18.30
N PRO A 219 -29.20 -11.62 18.00
CA PRO A 219 -27.94 -12.16 18.53
C PRO A 219 -26.70 -11.34 18.14
N ILE A 220 -26.70 -10.70 16.96
CA ILE A 220 -25.64 -9.81 16.50
C ILE A 220 -26.30 -8.49 16.10
N LYS A 221 -25.92 -7.41 16.79
CA LYS A 221 -26.53 -6.09 16.70
C LYS A 221 -25.79 -5.17 15.74
N ALA A 222 -24.49 -5.40 15.54
CA ALA A 222 -23.69 -4.70 14.56
C ALA A 222 -22.50 -5.57 14.13
N ASP A 223 -21.99 -5.32 12.93
CA ASP A 223 -20.74 -5.87 12.41
C ASP A 223 -19.97 -4.77 11.67
N ILE A 224 -18.65 -4.79 11.77
CA ILE A 224 -17.77 -4.02 10.92
C ILE A 224 -16.62 -4.89 10.44
N THR A 225 -16.33 -4.79 9.15
CA THR A 225 -15.22 -5.45 8.49
C THR A 225 -14.35 -4.40 7.81
N ILE A 226 -13.05 -4.44 8.08
CA ILE A 226 -12.04 -3.59 7.46
C ILE A 226 -11.00 -4.48 6.81
N ILE A 227 -10.78 -4.31 5.52
CA ILE A 227 -9.79 -5.06 4.76
C ILE A 227 -8.82 -4.12 4.07
N SER A 228 -7.57 -4.58 3.98
CA SER A 228 -6.53 -3.97 3.17
C SER A 228 -5.79 -5.04 2.38
N VAL A 229 -5.13 -4.59 1.31
CA VAL A 229 -4.27 -5.41 0.49
C VAL A 229 -2.83 -5.00 0.76
N THR A 230 -2.07 -5.86 1.43
CA THR A 230 -0.66 -5.59 1.76
C THR A 230 0.27 -6.38 0.86
N CYS A 231 1.37 -5.73 0.47
CA CYS A 231 2.47 -6.36 -0.27
C CYS A 231 3.52 -6.86 0.74
N LYS A 232 3.81 -8.17 0.73
CA LYS A 232 4.90 -8.79 1.53
C LYS A 232 6.06 -9.19 0.61
N GLY A 233 7.24 -8.64 0.87
CA GLY A 233 8.52 -9.00 0.24
C GLY A 233 9.42 -9.85 1.12
#